data_AF-A0A9N8E0R4-F1
#
_entry.id   AF-A0A9N8E0R4-F1
#
_cell.length_a   1.000
_cell.length_b   1.000
_cell.length_c   1.000
_cell.angle_alpha   90.00
_cell.angle_beta   90.00
_cell.angle_gamma   90.00
#
_symmetry.space_group_name_H-M   'P 1'
#
loop_
_entity.id
_entity.type
_entity.pdbx_description
1 polymer ?
#
loop_
_entity_poly.entity_id
_entity_poly.type
_entity_poly.pdbx_seq_one_letter_code
_entity_poly.pdbx_strand_id
1 'polypeptide(L)'
;MALTTGMIHGLIMMFSFGWLLPMGVLSARLMKHRPGDLWFRLHRGFQVAGLIFGIGGFAIAVRNFNVFADGSGTTSFQHGCLGATVFALVLLQPLLALLFRPGKSDDSTTNSSSGSRWWWELQHKGMGYLILLLTFVTILLGAKLEGTGWQLAYIFGVVGSLVLVAGLMWFDRFSYQPPTAPDATEMPSIA
;
A
#
# COMPACT_ATOMS: atom_id res chain seq x y z
N MET A 1 14.43 -28.54 5.65
CA MET A 1 14.93 -27.33 6.35
C MET A 1 13.74 -26.62 6.95
N ALA A 2 13.71 -26.38 8.26
CA ALA A 2 12.62 -25.65 8.90
C ALA A 2 12.80 -24.14 8.69
N LEU A 3 11.71 -23.40 8.48
CA LEU A 3 11.74 -21.94 8.41
C LEU A 3 12.06 -21.36 9.78
N THR A 4 13.05 -20.47 9.86
CA THR A 4 13.35 -19.74 11.11
C THR A 4 12.30 -18.66 11.36
N THR A 5 12.18 -18.19 12.60
CA THR A 5 11.29 -17.08 12.95
C THR A 5 11.60 -15.80 12.17
N GLY A 6 12.89 -15.53 11.91
CA GLY A 6 13.35 -14.41 11.07
C GLY A 6 12.84 -14.52 9.64
N MET A 7 12.96 -15.70 9.04
CA MET A 7 12.44 -15.98 7.69
C MET A 7 10.90 -15.84 7.63
N ILE A 8 10.18 -16.32 8.64
CA ILE A 8 8.71 -16.20 8.70
C ILE A 8 8.29 -14.73 8.80
N HIS A 9 8.92 -13.97 9.70
CA HIS A 9 8.72 -12.52 9.80
C HIS A 9 9.02 -11.83 8.47
N GLY A 10 10.16 -12.12 7.86
CA GLY A 10 10.60 -11.54 6.58
C GLY A 10 9.59 -11.79 5.46
N LEU A 11 9.11 -13.03 5.28
CA LEU A 11 8.12 -13.38 4.26
C LEU A 11 6.81 -12.62 4.46
N ILE A 12 6.29 -12.60 5.70
CA ILE A 12 5.05 -11.91 6.03
C ILE A 12 5.20 -10.40 5.77
N MET A 13 6.30 -9.79 6.20
CA MET A 13 6.52 -8.35 6.03
C MET A 13 6.77 -7.97 4.55
N MET A 14 7.50 -8.79 3.79
CA MET A 14 7.66 -8.57 2.34
C MET A 14 6.34 -8.70 1.59
N PHE A 15 5.51 -9.68 1.91
CA PHE A 15 4.19 -9.81 1.27
C PHE A 15 3.26 -8.66 1.67
N SER A 16 3.24 -8.32 2.96
CA SER A 16 2.40 -7.25 3.51
C SER A 16 2.83 -5.86 3.04
N PHE A 17 3.97 -5.39 3.56
CA PHE A 17 4.47 -4.03 3.37
C PHE A 17 5.18 -3.87 2.02
N GLY A 18 5.83 -4.94 1.55
CA GLY A 18 6.54 -4.92 0.28
C GLY A 18 5.64 -5.10 -0.94
N TRP A 19 4.48 -5.77 -0.83
CA TRP A 19 3.63 -6.07 -2.01
C TRP A 19 2.18 -5.60 -1.87
N LEU A 20 1.44 -6.01 -0.84
CA LEU A 20 0.01 -5.67 -0.68
C LEU A 20 -0.22 -4.16 -0.56
N LEU A 21 0.46 -3.47 0.36
CA LEU A 21 0.26 -2.02 0.54
C LEU A 21 0.64 -1.23 -0.74
N PRO A 22 1.79 -1.48 -1.40
CA PRO A 22 2.09 -0.86 -2.69
C PRO A 22 1.06 -1.16 -3.79
N MET A 23 0.55 -2.39 -3.88
CA MET A 23 -0.52 -2.75 -4.82
C MET A 23 -1.79 -1.94 -4.61
N GLY A 24 -2.14 -1.66 -3.36
CA GLY A 24 -3.24 -0.74 -3.03
C GLY A 24 -2.98 0.68 -3.56
N VAL A 25 -1.77 1.19 -3.43
CA VAL A 25 -1.37 2.51 -3.95
C VAL A 25 -1.38 2.55 -5.48
N LEU A 26 -0.87 1.50 -6.14
CA LEU A 26 -0.89 1.37 -7.60
C LEU A 26 -2.33 1.35 -8.13
N SER A 27 -3.21 0.57 -7.50
CA SER A 27 -4.63 0.51 -7.84
C SER A 27 -5.28 1.90 -7.77
N ALA A 28 -5.03 2.65 -6.69
CA ALA A 28 -5.55 4.01 -6.53
C ALA A 28 -5.00 5.03 -7.54
N ARG A 29 -3.81 4.78 -8.08
CA ARG A 29 -3.16 5.67 -9.05
C ARG A 29 -3.53 5.37 -10.49
N LEU A 30 -3.65 4.09 -10.85
CA LEU A 30 -3.68 3.66 -12.24
C LEU A 30 -5.04 3.17 -12.70
N MET A 31 -5.95 2.76 -11.80
CA MET A 31 -7.22 2.13 -12.18
C MET A 31 -8.44 3.06 -12.10
N LYS A 32 -8.23 4.39 -12.04
CA LYS A 32 -9.34 5.36 -11.95
C LYS A 32 -10.24 5.42 -13.19
N HIS A 33 -9.76 4.94 -14.34
CA HIS A 33 -10.53 4.84 -15.58
C HIS A 33 -11.55 3.70 -15.57
N ARG A 34 -11.42 2.73 -14.64
CA ARG A 34 -12.33 1.59 -14.55
C ARG A 34 -13.64 1.98 -13.82
N PRO A 35 -14.80 1.45 -14.26
CA PRO A 35 -16.10 1.83 -13.73
C PRO A 35 -16.35 1.36 -12.28
N GLY A 36 -17.33 1.97 -11.63
CA GLY A 36 -17.83 1.55 -10.31
C GLY A 36 -16.81 1.69 -9.18
N ASP A 37 -16.01 2.76 -9.19
CA ASP A 37 -14.99 3.05 -8.17
C ASP A 37 -14.08 1.85 -7.85
N LEU A 38 -13.74 1.06 -8.87
CA LEU A 38 -12.94 -0.15 -8.71
C LEU A 38 -11.60 0.13 -8.02
N TRP A 39 -10.93 1.23 -8.40
CA TRP A 39 -9.68 1.67 -7.78
C TRP A 39 -9.82 1.82 -6.25
N PHE A 40 -10.95 2.32 -5.76
CA PHE A 40 -11.18 2.60 -4.34
C PHE A 40 -11.43 1.30 -3.57
N ARG A 41 -12.22 0.38 -4.16
CA ARG A 41 -12.45 -0.96 -3.60
C ARG A 41 -11.17 -1.76 -3.51
N LEU A 42 -10.36 -1.77 -4.58
CA LEU A 42 -9.07 -2.45 -4.61
C LEU A 42 -8.08 -1.82 -3.63
N HIS A 43 -7.94 -0.49 -3.63
CA HIS A 43 -7.10 0.22 -2.68
C HIS A 43 -7.43 -0.20 -1.25
N ARG A 44 -8.70 -0.04 -0.84
CA ARG A 44 -9.14 -0.39 0.51
C ARG A 44 -8.91 -1.87 0.83
N GLY A 45 -9.23 -2.77 -0.09
CA GLY A 45 -9.03 -4.21 0.10
C GLY A 45 -7.57 -4.58 0.35
N PHE A 46 -6.66 -4.06 -0.48
CA PHE A 46 -5.22 -4.27 -0.31
C PHE A 46 -4.68 -3.63 0.98
N GLN A 47 -5.13 -2.43 1.35
CA GLN A 47 -4.69 -1.80 2.61
C GLN A 47 -5.15 -2.59 3.83
N VAL A 48 -6.38 -3.09 3.85
CA VAL A 48 -6.89 -3.91 4.96
C VAL A 48 -6.14 -5.25 5.04
N ALA A 49 -5.98 -5.94 3.91
CA ALA A 49 -5.25 -7.20 3.87
C ALA A 49 -3.79 -7.02 4.32
N GLY A 50 -3.11 -6.01 3.77
CA GLY A 50 -1.75 -5.65 4.17
C GLY A 50 -1.68 -5.33 5.66
N LEU A 51 -2.63 -4.58 6.22
CA LEU A 51 -2.61 -4.30 7.66
C LEU A 51 -2.74 -5.56 8.52
N ILE A 52 -3.60 -6.52 8.14
CA ILE A 52 -3.78 -7.78 8.88
C ILE A 52 -2.47 -8.59 8.90
N PHE A 53 -1.85 -8.82 7.75
CA PHE A 53 -0.57 -9.54 7.69
C PHE A 53 0.53 -8.75 8.41
N GLY A 54 0.52 -7.42 8.25
CA GLY A 54 1.44 -6.50 8.90
C GLY A 54 1.42 -6.60 10.42
N ILE A 55 0.22 -6.64 11.02
CA ILE A 55 0.04 -6.83 12.46
C ILE A 55 0.64 -8.16 12.90
N GLY A 56 0.40 -9.24 12.14
CA GLY A 56 0.98 -10.56 12.43
C GLY A 56 2.52 -10.55 12.38
N GLY A 57 3.10 -9.98 11.33
CA GLY A 57 4.55 -9.87 11.18
C GLY A 57 5.18 -9.00 12.27
N PHE A 58 4.53 -7.89 12.63
CA PHE A 58 4.99 -7.01 13.71
C PHE A 58 4.89 -7.68 15.08
N ALA A 59 3.83 -8.43 15.35
CA ALA A 59 3.69 -9.19 16.59
C ALA A 59 4.79 -10.26 16.75
N ILE A 60 5.18 -10.92 15.66
CA ILE A 60 6.34 -11.82 15.65
C ILE A 60 7.61 -11.05 16.05
N ALA A 61 7.83 -9.86 15.49
CA ALA A 61 9.01 -9.07 15.78
C ALA A 61 9.09 -8.66 17.25
N VAL A 62 8.02 -8.08 17.79
CA VAL A 62 7.95 -7.63 19.20
C VAL A 62 8.16 -8.80 20.17
N ARG A 63 7.63 -9.98 19.84
CA ARG A 63 7.73 -11.16 20.72
C ARG A 63 9.10 -11.83 20.68
N ASN A 64 9.78 -11.85 19.53
CA ASN A 64 10.91 -12.74 19.30
C ASN A 64 12.24 -12.01 19.10
N PHE A 65 12.24 -10.72 18.81
CA PHE A 65 13.46 -9.98 18.48
C PHE A 65 13.73 -8.90 19.53
N ASN A 66 14.97 -8.85 20.01
CA ASN A 66 15.42 -7.84 20.96
C ASN A 66 16.33 -6.80 20.26
N VAL A 67 15.77 -6.12 19.26
CA VAL A 67 16.51 -5.20 18.38
C VAL A 67 16.90 -3.88 19.04
N PHE A 68 16.41 -3.62 20.25
CA PHE A 68 16.66 -2.39 21.01
C PHE A 68 17.55 -2.60 22.25
N ALA A 69 18.00 -3.83 22.50
CA ALA A 69 18.92 -4.11 23.60
C ALA A 69 20.33 -3.56 23.32
N ASP A 70 21.05 -3.31 24.41
CA ASP A 70 22.46 -2.98 24.38
C ASP A 70 23.25 -4.09 23.68
N GLY A 71 24.14 -3.69 22.77
CA GLY A 71 24.91 -4.62 21.95
C GLY A 71 24.17 -5.17 20.71
N SER A 72 22.94 -4.72 20.44
CA SER A 72 22.30 -4.98 19.15
C SER A 72 23.14 -4.40 18.01
N GLY A 73 23.39 -5.19 16.97
CA GLY A 73 24.16 -4.73 15.81
C GLY A 73 23.46 -3.55 15.13
N THR A 74 24.24 -2.59 14.62
CA THR A 74 23.73 -1.31 14.07
C THR A 74 22.59 -1.48 13.06
N THR A 75 22.70 -2.45 12.14
CA THR A 75 21.64 -2.72 11.15
C THR A 75 20.35 -3.23 11.79
N SER A 76 20.44 -4.04 12.85
CA SER A 76 19.28 -4.56 13.58
C SER A 76 18.53 -3.44 14.29
N PHE A 77 19.27 -2.58 14.98
CA PHE A 77 18.71 -1.39 15.65
C PHE A 77 18.02 -0.44 14.65
N GLN A 78 18.70 -0.12 13.54
CA GLN A 78 18.14 0.73 12.48
C GLN A 78 16.87 0.13 11.86
N HIS A 79 16.87 -1.17 11.57
CA HIS A 79 15.69 -1.89 11.07
C HIS A 79 14.53 -1.82 12.09
N GLY A 80 14.80 -2.04 13.37
CA GLY A 80 13.81 -1.95 14.44
C GLY A 80 13.18 -0.57 14.57
N CYS A 81 14.00 0.48 14.62
CA CYS A 81 13.53 1.87 14.72
C CYS A 81 12.65 2.26 13.52
N LEU A 82 13.13 2.00 12.30
CA LEU A 82 12.37 2.31 11.10
C LEU A 82 11.09 1.46 10.99
N GLY A 83 11.18 0.15 11.29
CA GLY A 83 10.02 -0.75 11.29
C GLY A 83 8.92 -0.30 12.24
N ALA A 84 9.26 0.07 13.47
CA ALA A 84 8.30 0.61 14.43
C ALA A 84 7.67 1.93 13.94
N THR A 85 8.48 2.82 13.37
CA THR A 85 8.03 4.11 12.83
C THR A 85 7.06 3.91 11.67
N VAL A 86 7.42 3.09 10.70
CA VAL A 86 6.58 2.78 9.53
C VAL A 86 5.28 2.11 9.96
N PHE A 87 5.34 1.16 10.90
CA PHE A 87 4.15 0.47 11.40
C PHE A 87 3.17 1.45 12.06
N ALA A 88 3.66 2.37 12.89
CA ALA A 88 2.84 3.41 13.50
C ALA A 88 2.18 4.33 12.45
N LEU A 89 2.94 4.77 11.44
CA LEU A 89 2.41 5.60 10.35
C LEU A 89 1.36 4.86 9.51
N VAL A 90 1.55 3.57 9.26
CA VAL A 90 0.58 2.73 8.54
C VAL A 90 -0.72 2.54 9.33
N LEU A 91 -0.66 2.46 10.67
CA LEU A 91 -1.86 2.46 11.51
C LEU A 91 -2.57 3.81 11.52
N LEU A 92 -1.80 4.90 11.51
CA LEU A 92 -2.34 6.26 11.53
C LEU A 92 -3.04 6.63 10.22
N GLN A 93 -2.51 6.19 9.08
CA GLN A 93 -3.09 6.38 7.73
C GLN A 93 -4.61 6.14 7.63
N PRO A 94 -5.14 4.92 7.91
CA PRO A 94 -6.55 4.64 7.81
C PRO A 94 -7.37 5.38 8.86
N LEU A 95 -6.85 5.61 10.07
CA LEU A 95 -7.54 6.38 11.10
C LEU A 95 -7.78 7.81 10.64
N LEU A 96 -6.74 8.48 10.12
CA LEU A 96 -6.88 9.83 9.57
C LEU A 96 -7.78 9.86 8.34
N ALA A 97 -7.73 8.82 7.50
CA ALA A 97 -8.58 8.71 6.33
C ALA A 97 -10.08 8.49 6.69
N LEU A 98 -10.38 7.76 7.76
CA LEU A 98 -11.76 7.51 8.18
C LEU A 98 -12.35 8.70 8.96
N LEU A 99 -11.55 9.34 9.82
CA LEU A 99 -12.01 10.42 10.68
C LEU A 99 -12.12 11.77 9.96
N PHE A 100 -11.20 12.06 9.04
CA PHE A 100 -11.06 13.41 8.49
C PHE A 100 -11.31 13.52 7.00
N ARG A 101 -11.73 12.45 6.30
CA ARG A 101 -12.03 12.53 4.86
C ARG A 101 -13.27 13.39 4.63
N PRO A 102 -13.14 14.56 3.99
CA PRO A 102 -14.29 15.40 3.70
C PRO A 102 -15.23 14.71 2.70
N GLY A 103 -16.53 14.90 2.86
CA GLY A 103 -17.54 14.46 1.89
C GLY A 103 -17.27 14.98 0.48
N LYS A 104 -17.85 14.36 -0.53
CA LYS A 104 -18.01 15.04 -1.83
C LYS A 104 -19.04 16.14 -1.58
N SER A 105 -18.66 17.40 -1.70
CA SER A 105 -19.63 18.49 -1.74
C SER A 105 -20.29 18.44 -3.11
N ASP A 106 -21.58 18.13 -3.15
CA ASP A 106 -22.36 18.16 -4.38
C ASP A 106 -22.81 19.60 -4.75
N ASP A 107 -22.52 20.58 -3.88
CA ASP A 107 -22.91 21.98 -4.09
C ASP A 107 -21.85 22.80 -4.86
N SER A 108 -22.13 23.04 -6.14
CA SER A 108 -21.43 23.99 -7.00
C SER A 108 -21.68 25.47 -6.63
N THR A 109 -22.46 25.74 -5.58
CA THR A 109 -22.88 27.08 -5.14
C THR A 109 -22.18 27.60 -3.89
N THR A 110 -21.38 26.78 -3.20
CA THR A 110 -20.58 27.23 -2.05
C THR A 110 -19.09 27.03 -2.30
N ASN A 111 -18.33 28.12 -2.41
CA ASN A 111 -16.87 28.15 -2.54
C ASN A 111 -16.10 27.62 -1.29
N SER A 112 -16.70 26.77 -0.43
CA SER A 112 -16.19 26.43 0.89
C SER A 112 -15.66 24.99 1.07
N SER A 113 -15.71 24.11 0.06
CA SER A 113 -15.30 22.69 0.23
C SER A 113 -13.94 22.31 -0.37
N SER A 114 -13.36 23.13 -1.25
CA SER A 114 -12.16 22.77 -2.04
C SER A 114 -10.88 22.68 -1.18
N GLY A 115 -10.69 23.62 -0.26
CA GLY A 115 -9.45 23.71 0.54
C GLY A 115 -9.26 22.56 1.53
N SER A 116 -10.31 22.15 2.24
CA SER A 116 -10.25 21.05 3.21
C SER A 116 -9.95 19.70 2.52
N ARG A 117 -10.61 19.43 1.40
CA ARG A 117 -10.39 18.22 0.61
C ARG A 117 -9.00 18.19 -0.02
N TRP A 118 -8.53 19.32 -0.54
CA TRP A 118 -7.17 19.43 -1.08
C TRP A 118 -6.11 19.14 -0.02
N TRP A 119 -6.23 19.73 1.18
CA TRP A 119 -5.31 19.46 2.29
C TRP A 119 -5.34 17.99 2.73
N TRP A 120 -6.53 17.41 2.85
CA TRP A 120 -6.66 15.99 3.17
C TRP A 120 -5.99 15.12 2.10
N GLU A 121 -6.19 15.41 0.82
CA GLU A 121 -5.57 14.66 -0.28
C GLU A 121 -4.05 14.80 -0.28
N LEU A 122 -3.51 15.99 -0.01
CA LEU A 122 -2.08 16.22 0.09
C LEU A 122 -1.47 15.45 1.26
N GLN A 123 -2.07 15.55 2.45
CA GLN A 123 -1.62 14.84 3.64
C GLN A 123 -1.69 13.32 3.46
N HIS A 124 -2.83 12.80 3.00
CA HIS A 124 -3.05 11.36 2.82
C HIS A 124 -2.10 10.75 1.78
N LYS A 125 -1.95 11.40 0.61
CA LYS A 125 -1.05 10.92 -0.45
C LYS A 125 0.42 11.13 -0.08
N GLY A 126 0.77 12.29 0.48
CA GLY A 126 2.13 12.63 0.90
C GLY A 126 2.64 11.67 1.96
N MET A 127 1.86 11.43 3.01
CA MET A 127 2.18 10.43 4.04
C MET A 127 2.24 9.02 3.44
N GLY A 128 1.38 8.68 2.49
CA GLY A 128 1.42 7.40 1.79
C GLY A 128 2.73 7.17 1.05
N TYR A 129 3.25 8.16 0.33
CA TYR A 129 4.54 8.06 -0.36
C TYR A 129 5.73 8.01 0.60
N LEU A 130 5.68 8.78 1.68
CA LEU A 130 6.69 8.71 2.72
C LEU A 130 6.75 7.31 3.34
N ILE A 131 5.59 6.72 3.66
CA ILE A 131 5.50 5.35 4.18
C ILE A 131 6.12 4.36 3.19
N LEU A 132 5.82 4.44 1.90
CA LEU A 132 6.39 3.54 0.90
C LEU A 132 7.91 3.64 0.83
N LEU A 133 8.46 4.86 0.88
CA LEU A 133 9.90 5.09 0.87
C LEU A 133 10.57 4.49 2.11
N LEU A 134 10.05 4.80 3.30
CA LEU A 134 10.59 4.28 4.56
C LEU A 134 10.44 2.75 4.63
N THR A 135 9.34 2.19 4.14
CA THR A 135 9.11 0.76 4.02
C THR A 135 10.18 0.10 3.17
N PHE A 136 10.48 0.68 2.00
CA PHE A 136 11.50 0.14 1.09
C PHE A 136 12.87 0.02 1.78
N VAL A 137 13.28 1.07 2.49
CA VAL A 137 14.54 1.06 3.27
C VAL A 137 14.48 0.04 4.41
N THR A 138 13.36 -0.01 5.13
CA THR A 138 13.17 -0.93 6.27
C THR A 138 13.29 -2.39 5.84
N ILE A 139 12.66 -2.77 4.73
CA ILE A 139 12.72 -4.13 4.19
C ILE A 139 14.13 -4.47 3.72
N LEU A 140 14.85 -3.53 3.08
CA LEU A 140 16.25 -3.76 2.68
C LEU A 140 17.17 -3.99 3.88
N LEU A 141 16.98 -3.26 4.98
CA LEU A 141 17.73 -3.48 6.21
C LEU A 141 17.40 -4.83 6.85
N GLY A 142 16.12 -5.21 6.91
CA GLY A 142 15.70 -6.52 7.42
C GLY A 142 16.22 -7.67 6.57
N ALA A 143 16.10 -7.55 5.25
CA ALA A 143 16.64 -8.51 4.29
C ALA A 143 18.17 -8.65 4.39
N LYS A 144 18.89 -7.56 4.70
CA LYS A 144 20.34 -7.60 4.94
C LYS A 144 20.70 -8.48 6.15
N LEU A 145 19.87 -8.50 7.19
CA LEU A 145 20.09 -9.34 8.38
C LEU A 145 19.95 -10.84 8.06
N GLU A 146 19.08 -11.19 7.12
CA GLU A 146 18.89 -12.57 6.64
C GLU A 146 19.92 -12.97 5.55
N GLY A 147 20.45 -11.98 4.82
CA GLY A 147 21.55 -12.15 3.86
C GLY A 147 21.23 -11.67 2.44
N THR A 148 22.25 -11.60 1.59
CA THR A 148 22.17 -11.02 0.23
C THR A 148 21.08 -11.65 -0.63
N GLY A 149 20.83 -12.96 -0.49
CA GLY A 149 19.75 -13.65 -1.22
C GLY A 149 18.36 -13.05 -0.95
N TRP A 150 18.08 -12.61 0.28
CA TRP A 150 16.82 -11.95 0.63
C TRP A 150 16.71 -10.55 0.04
N GLN A 151 17.82 -9.82 -0.05
CA GLN A 151 17.84 -8.51 -0.71
C GLN A 151 17.54 -8.66 -2.21
N LEU A 152 18.14 -9.65 -2.86
CA LEU A 152 17.87 -9.97 -4.27
C LEU A 152 16.43 -10.43 -4.47
N ALA A 153 15.90 -11.28 -3.59
CA ALA A 153 14.50 -11.72 -3.64
C ALA A 153 13.53 -10.55 -3.49
N TYR A 154 13.83 -9.59 -2.62
CA TYR A 154 13.01 -8.38 -2.47
C TYR A 154 13.09 -7.49 -3.72
N ILE A 155 14.28 -7.17 -4.21
CA ILE A 155 14.45 -6.28 -5.36
C ILE A 155 13.91 -6.91 -6.64
N PHE A 156 14.34 -8.10 -7.00
CA PHE A 156 13.96 -8.71 -8.28
C PHE A 156 12.60 -9.41 -8.23
N GLY A 157 12.27 -10.03 -7.09
CA GLY A 157 10.97 -10.67 -6.90
C GLY A 157 9.87 -9.65 -6.62
N VAL A 158 9.93 -9.01 -5.46
CA VAL A 158 8.84 -8.13 -5.01
C VAL A 158 8.79 -6.84 -5.82
N VAL A 159 9.86 -6.05 -5.86
CA VAL A 159 9.87 -4.75 -6.57
C VAL A 159 9.75 -4.97 -8.08
N GLY A 160 10.45 -5.96 -8.64
CA GLY A 160 10.31 -6.34 -10.05
C GLY A 160 8.86 -6.69 -10.42
N SER A 161 8.16 -7.47 -9.60
CA SER A 161 6.74 -7.78 -9.83
C SER A 161 5.84 -6.55 -9.77
N LEU A 162 6.09 -5.62 -8.83
CA LEU A 162 5.32 -4.38 -8.73
C LEU A 162 5.53 -3.49 -9.95
N VAL A 163 6.76 -3.41 -10.47
CA VAL A 163 7.07 -2.66 -11.70
C VAL A 163 6.34 -3.26 -12.89
N LEU A 164 6.37 -4.60 -13.03
CA LEU A 164 5.63 -5.30 -14.09
C LEU A 164 4.13 -5.01 -13.99
N VAL A 165 3.53 -5.16 -12.81
CA VAL A 165 2.10 -4.92 -12.60
C VAL A 165 1.74 -3.45 -12.85
N ALA A 166 2.58 -2.51 -12.41
CA ALA A 166 2.40 -1.09 -12.69
C ALA A 166 2.43 -0.81 -14.20
N GLY A 167 3.34 -1.44 -14.95
CA GLY A 167 3.41 -1.36 -16.41
C GLY A 167 2.15 -1.90 -17.09
N LEU A 168 1.63 -3.04 -16.62
CA LEU A 168 0.39 -3.63 -17.12
C LEU A 168 -0.83 -2.73 -16.82
N MET A 169 -0.94 -2.20 -15.60
CA MET A 169 -2.00 -1.26 -15.23
C MET A 169 -1.91 0.05 -16.00
N TRP A 170 -0.70 0.52 -16.28
CA TRP A 170 -0.47 1.69 -17.12
C TRP A 170 -0.93 1.44 -18.55
N PHE A 171 -0.53 0.32 -19.15
CA PHE A 171 -0.98 -0.07 -20.49
C PHE A 171 -2.51 -0.22 -20.57
N ASP A 172 -3.13 -0.85 -19.57
CA ASP A 172 -4.58 -0.97 -19.45
C ASP A 172 -5.28 0.39 -19.47
N ARG A 173 -4.73 1.38 -18.76
CA ARG A 173 -5.28 2.73 -18.69
C ARG A 173 -5.38 3.41 -20.05
N PHE A 174 -4.47 3.13 -20.98
CA PHE A 174 -4.48 3.71 -22.32
C PHE A 174 -5.19 2.85 -23.37
N SER A 175 -5.31 1.55 -23.14
CA SER A 175 -5.95 0.62 -24.09
C SER A 175 -7.44 0.38 -23.77
N TYR A 176 -7.91 0.73 -22.58
CA TYR A 176 -9.29 0.49 -22.15
C TYR A 176 -10.32 1.24 -23.01
N GLN A 177 -11.23 0.48 -23.62
CA GLN A 177 -12.43 0.99 -24.28
C GLN A 177 -13.64 0.73 -23.35
N PRO A 178 -14.42 1.76 -22.97
CA PRO A 178 -15.63 1.54 -22.20
C PRO A 178 -16.66 0.75 -23.04
N PRO A 179 -17.53 -0.05 -22.41
CA PRO A 179 -18.64 -0.69 -23.12
C PRO A 179 -19.42 0.33 -23.93
N THR A 180 -19.69 0.04 -25.20
CA THR A 180 -20.57 0.86 -26.02
C THR A 180 -21.97 0.85 -25.42
N ALA A 181 -22.64 2.00 -25.41
CA ALA A 181 -24.06 2.02 -25.08
C ALA A 181 -24.81 1.08 -26.05
N PRO A 182 -25.85 0.37 -25.59
CA PRO A 182 -26.70 -0.38 -26.50
C PRO A 182 -27.24 0.55 -27.58
N ASP A 183 -27.32 0.06 -28.81
CA ASP A 183 -27.88 0.86 -29.91
C ASP A 183 -29.31 1.27 -29.55
N ALA A 184 -29.71 2.49 -29.90
CA ALA A 184 -31.04 3.01 -29.60
C ALA A 184 -32.16 2.12 -30.21
N THR A 185 -31.81 1.32 -31.21
CA THR A 185 -32.67 0.33 -31.87
C THR A 185 -32.89 -0.96 -31.05
N GLU A 186 -32.02 -1.25 -30.07
CA GLU A 186 -32.10 -2.41 -29.18
C GLU A 186 -32.80 -2.10 -27.85
N MET A 187 -33.11 -0.81 -27.60
CA MET A 187 -33.87 -0.40 -26.43
C MET A 187 -35.35 -0.77 -26.65
N PRO A 188 -35.98 -1.59 -25.79
CA PRO A 188 -37.38 -1.93 -25.93
C PRO A 188 -38.22 -0.64 -25.93
N SER A 189 -39.09 -0.48 -26.93
CA SER A 189 -40.00 0.66 -26.97
C SER A 189 -40.83 0.63 -25.69
N ILE A 190 -40.68 1.64 -24.86
CA ILE A 190 -41.49 1.80 -23.66
C ILE A 190 -42.89 2.14 -24.16
N ALA A 191 -43.75 1.13 -24.22
CA ALA A 191 -45.17 1.21 -24.54
C ALA A 191 -45.98 1.30 -23.24
#